data_AF-A0A409YF98-F1
#
_entry.id   AF-A0A409YF98-F1
#
_cell.length_a   1.000
_cell.length_b   1.000
_cell.length_c   1.000
_cell.angle_alpha   90.00
_cell.angle_beta   90.00
_cell.angle_gamma   90.00
#
_symmetry.space_group_name_H-M   'P 1'
#
loop_
_entity.id
_entity.type
_entity.pdbx_description
1 polymer ?
#
loop_
_entity_poly.entity_id
_entity_poly.type
_entity_poly.pdbx_seq_one_letter_code
_entity_poly.pdbx_strand_id
1 'polypeptide(L)'
;MSLFTLHWHQVAGVHSIIRNIFYPNPHPDNITGMLVADEVGLGKTCQAICVILFLVTAVLRQKKKFEPPPLLKIRPYLGETKDIPDLPTLVVVPGSVQAQWAVEFHIPDLPTLVVVPGSVQAQWAVEFRQSVNPEAFEVFTYGNTSESRRDFWAPDGPYHRSSKYPCQRIIIATHSSLSHDFGLLYASSPKPSEHGGRLPWDARRLPGFKDHVRTTLYSQSYLTVVVDEAHEFRNPGVKHTAAVAILKQSSARLIMTATPLQTGTRDISAMGRLVGVPYFKTAEALQVDKADLAEIKKAQRSLGPDHDPLSSGDDPQKQVSSRIAQGKRKYFEGHILRRTLDSVDNEKKRLIDIPPYKTIVVPLKLLEKET
;
A
#
# COMPACT_ATOMS: atom_id res chain seq x y z
N MET A 1 4.83 5.63 -31.67
CA MET A 1 4.89 5.42 -30.21
C MET A 1 5.06 3.93 -29.98
N SER A 2 6.15 3.48 -29.33
CA SER A 2 6.23 2.08 -28.89
C SER A 2 5.15 1.86 -27.84
N LEU A 3 4.28 0.86 -28.06
CA LEU A 3 3.32 0.44 -27.04
C LEU A 3 4.08 0.09 -25.76
N PHE A 4 3.61 0.60 -24.63
CA PHE A 4 4.15 0.25 -23.32
C PHE A 4 4.08 -1.27 -23.13
N THR A 5 5.23 -1.94 -22.93
CA THR A 5 5.31 -3.39 -22.73
C THR A 5 5.77 -3.73 -21.33
N LEU A 6 5.04 -4.61 -20.66
CA LEU A 6 5.44 -5.15 -19.37
C LEU A 6 6.63 -6.10 -19.52
N HIS A 7 7.57 -6.02 -18.59
CA HIS A 7 8.58 -7.06 -18.42
C HIS A 7 7.92 -8.37 -17.93
N TRP A 8 8.56 -9.50 -18.24
CA TRP A 8 8.07 -10.82 -17.84
C TRP A 8 7.72 -10.91 -16.35
N HIS A 9 8.59 -10.41 -15.48
CA HIS A 9 8.35 -10.45 -14.04
C HIS A 9 7.16 -9.59 -13.66
N GLN A 10 6.94 -8.45 -14.30
CA GLN A 10 5.77 -7.62 -14.01
C GLN A 10 4.48 -8.38 -14.36
N VAL A 11 4.43 -9.06 -15.50
CA VAL A 11 3.29 -9.92 -15.90
C VAL A 11 3.09 -11.05 -14.89
N ALA A 12 4.16 -11.77 -14.53
CA ALA A 12 4.10 -12.86 -13.55
C ALA A 12 3.64 -12.35 -12.17
N GLY A 13 4.07 -11.16 -11.78
CA GLY A 13 3.68 -10.48 -10.54
C GLY A 13 2.20 -10.15 -10.52
N VAL A 14 1.69 -9.48 -11.58
CA VAL A 14 0.25 -9.18 -11.73
C VAL A 14 -0.57 -10.46 -11.72
N HIS A 15 -0.16 -11.48 -12.47
CA HIS A 15 -0.85 -12.77 -12.48
C HIS A 15 -0.88 -13.40 -11.08
N SER A 16 0.24 -13.37 -10.35
CA SER A 16 0.31 -13.88 -8.97
C SER A 16 -0.65 -13.12 -8.04
N ILE A 17 -0.67 -11.79 -8.12
CA ILE A 17 -1.58 -10.95 -7.34
C ILE A 17 -3.03 -11.33 -7.61
N ILE A 18 -3.47 -11.32 -8.88
CA ILE A 18 -4.87 -11.64 -9.22
C ILE A 18 -5.23 -13.06 -8.80
N ARG A 19 -4.34 -14.05 -9.05
CA ARG A 19 -4.62 -15.45 -8.69
C ARG A 19 -4.85 -15.62 -7.19
N ASN A 20 -4.16 -14.86 -6.35
CA ASN A 20 -4.20 -15.05 -4.90
C ASN A 20 -5.28 -14.20 -4.20
N ILE A 21 -5.77 -13.11 -4.81
CA ILE A 21 -6.92 -12.37 -4.25
C ILE A 21 -8.28 -12.97 -4.68
N PHE A 22 -8.29 -13.80 -5.73
CA PHE A 22 -9.48 -14.52 -6.20
C PHE A 22 -9.45 -16.01 -5.82
N TYR A 23 -10.61 -16.55 -5.45
CA TYR A 23 -10.76 -17.88 -4.89
C TYR A 23 -11.75 -18.74 -5.69
N PRO A 24 -11.57 -20.07 -5.70
CA PRO A 24 -12.55 -20.99 -6.27
C PRO A 24 -13.89 -21.01 -5.53
N ASN A 25 -13.87 -20.78 -4.20
CA ASN A 25 -15.04 -20.82 -3.33
C ASN A 25 -15.12 -19.55 -2.46
N PRO A 26 -16.32 -19.06 -2.11
CA PRO A 26 -16.50 -17.91 -1.24
C PRO A 26 -16.19 -18.29 0.20
N HIS A 27 -15.50 -17.40 0.93
CA HIS A 27 -15.25 -17.57 2.37
C HIS A 27 -14.96 -16.21 3.02
N PRO A 28 -15.43 -15.94 4.25
CA PRO A 28 -15.17 -14.67 4.94
C PRO A 28 -13.69 -14.45 5.26
N ASP A 29 -12.92 -15.53 5.44
CA ASP A 29 -11.46 -15.46 5.66
C ASP A 29 -10.64 -15.41 4.38
N ASN A 30 -11.26 -15.42 3.19
CA ASN A 30 -10.53 -15.22 1.94
C ASN A 30 -9.87 -13.84 1.94
N ILE A 31 -8.54 -13.83 1.91
CA ILE A 31 -7.76 -12.60 1.94
C ILE A 31 -7.77 -11.98 0.54
N THR A 32 -8.28 -10.75 0.42
CA THR A 32 -8.32 -10.00 -0.84
C THR A 32 -7.21 -8.96 -0.97
N GLY A 33 -6.17 -9.10 -0.14
CA GLY A 33 -5.01 -8.21 -0.15
C GLY A 33 -3.71 -8.89 -0.55
N MET A 34 -2.78 -8.10 -1.08
CA MET A 34 -1.41 -8.54 -1.36
C MET A 34 -0.38 -7.56 -0.79
N LEU A 35 0.68 -8.09 -0.17
CA LEU A 35 1.89 -7.34 0.14
C LEU A 35 2.89 -7.45 -1.03
N VAL A 36 3.06 -6.37 -1.79
CA VAL A 36 4.09 -6.26 -2.83
C VAL A 36 5.34 -5.66 -2.19
N ALA A 37 6.22 -6.55 -1.76
CA ALA A 37 7.44 -6.25 -1.05
C ALA A 37 8.68 -6.12 -1.95
N ASP A 38 8.54 -6.03 -3.28
CA ASP A 38 9.68 -6.00 -4.22
C ASP A 38 10.67 -4.86 -3.96
N GLU A 39 11.95 -5.09 -4.26
CA GLU A 39 12.97 -4.03 -4.24
C GLU A 39 12.66 -2.85 -5.17
N VAL A 40 13.36 -1.74 -4.94
CA VAL A 40 13.25 -0.53 -5.76
C VAL A 40 13.70 -0.88 -7.19
N GLY A 41 13.00 -0.32 -8.19
CA GLY A 41 13.31 -0.54 -9.61
C GLY A 41 12.57 -1.72 -10.28
N LEU A 42 11.90 -2.60 -9.53
CA LEU A 42 11.17 -3.75 -10.11
C LEU A 42 9.76 -3.42 -10.68
N GLY A 43 9.37 -2.14 -10.66
CA GLY A 43 8.12 -1.65 -11.26
C GLY A 43 6.86 -1.97 -10.44
N LYS A 44 6.89 -1.76 -9.13
CA LYS A 44 5.72 -1.93 -8.24
C LYS A 44 4.52 -1.10 -8.70
N THR A 45 4.75 0.18 -9.02
CA THR A 45 3.72 1.10 -9.53
C THR A 45 3.04 0.55 -10.78
N CYS A 46 3.84 0.13 -11.76
CA CYS A 46 3.34 -0.49 -12.98
C CYS A 46 2.48 -1.74 -12.70
N GLN A 47 2.94 -2.64 -11.82
CA GLN A 47 2.17 -3.82 -11.44
C GLN A 47 0.83 -3.46 -10.80
N ALA A 48 0.80 -2.47 -9.91
CA ALA A 48 -0.43 -2.00 -9.29
C ALA A 48 -1.39 -1.37 -10.31
N ILE A 49 -0.90 -0.57 -11.26
CA ILE A 49 -1.70 -0.06 -12.38
C ILE A 49 -2.33 -1.21 -13.15
N CYS A 50 -1.55 -2.24 -13.50
CA CYS A 50 -2.08 -3.40 -14.22
C CYS A 50 -3.12 -4.20 -13.43
N VAL A 51 -2.98 -4.32 -12.12
CA VAL A 51 -3.99 -4.95 -11.25
C VAL A 51 -5.28 -4.12 -11.23
N ILE A 52 -5.18 -2.80 -11.12
CA ILE A 52 -6.34 -1.89 -11.21
C ILE A 52 -7.03 -2.09 -12.56
N LEU A 53 -6.28 -2.04 -13.66
CA LEU A 53 -6.83 -2.23 -15.01
C LEU A 53 -7.52 -3.59 -15.17
N PHE A 54 -6.96 -4.66 -14.62
CA PHE A 54 -7.59 -5.98 -14.64
C PHE A 54 -8.95 -5.95 -13.92
N LEU A 55 -9.01 -5.39 -12.71
CA LEU A 55 -10.24 -5.32 -11.92
C LEU A 55 -11.30 -4.45 -12.59
N VAL A 56 -10.92 -3.28 -13.12
CA VAL A 56 -11.83 -2.41 -13.87
C VAL A 56 -12.34 -3.10 -15.12
N THR A 57 -11.47 -3.79 -15.86
CA THR A 57 -11.87 -4.57 -17.04
C THR A 57 -12.85 -5.67 -16.66
N ALA A 58 -12.64 -6.35 -15.53
CA ALA A 58 -13.55 -7.38 -15.04
C ALA A 58 -14.95 -6.79 -14.72
N VAL A 59 -15.01 -5.65 -14.04
CA VAL A 59 -16.26 -4.92 -13.77
C VAL A 59 -16.96 -4.53 -15.08
N LEU A 60 -16.25 -3.92 -16.03
CA LEU A 60 -16.83 -3.49 -17.30
C LEU A 60 -17.35 -4.66 -18.13
N ARG A 61 -16.65 -5.80 -18.13
CA ARG A 61 -17.10 -7.03 -18.78
C ARG A 61 -18.36 -7.59 -18.12
N GLN A 62 -18.41 -7.61 -16.79
CA GLN A 62 -19.62 -7.99 -16.03
C GLN A 62 -20.81 -7.11 -16.41
N LYS A 63 -20.64 -5.77 -16.40
CA LYS A 63 -21.71 -4.83 -16.77
C LYS A 63 -22.20 -5.01 -18.21
N LYS A 64 -21.29 -5.28 -19.15
CA LYS A 64 -21.60 -5.51 -20.56
C LYS A 64 -21.99 -6.96 -20.88
N LYS A 65 -22.06 -7.85 -19.87
CA LYS A 65 -22.33 -9.29 -20.03
C LYS A 65 -21.37 -9.99 -21.00
N PHE A 66 -20.12 -9.56 -21.05
CA PHE A 66 -19.05 -10.25 -21.77
C PHE A 66 -18.48 -11.40 -20.94
N GLU A 67 -17.86 -12.38 -21.59
CA GLU A 67 -17.26 -13.51 -20.89
C GLU A 67 -16.22 -13.04 -19.86
N PRO A 68 -16.18 -13.60 -18.64
CA PRO A 68 -15.15 -13.25 -17.68
C PRO A 68 -13.75 -13.69 -18.17
N PRO A 69 -12.67 -13.02 -17.72
CA PRO A 69 -11.30 -13.46 -17.95
C PRO A 69 -11.12 -14.94 -17.56
N PRO A 70 -10.27 -15.73 -18.25
CA PRO A 70 -10.09 -17.16 -17.98
C PRO A 70 -9.81 -17.48 -16.51
N LEU A 71 -8.99 -16.66 -15.84
CA LEU A 71 -8.68 -16.84 -14.43
C LEU A 71 -9.92 -16.74 -13.53
N LEU A 72 -10.85 -15.82 -13.84
CA LEU A 72 -12.10 -15.64 -13.09
C LEU A 72 -13.15 -16.72 -13.39
N LYS A 73 -12.98 -17.51 -14.47
CA LYS A 73 -13.80 -18.73 -14.68
C LYS A 73 -13.47 -19.80 -13.64
N ILE A 74 -12.20 -19.88 -13.23
CA ILE A 74 -11.69 -20.89 -12.28
C ILE A 74 -11.73 -20.38 -10.84
N ARG A 75 -11.49 -19.08 -10.65
CA ARG A 75 -11.47 -18.41 -9.35
C ARG A 75 -12.42 -17.21 -9.37
N PRO A 76 -13.74 -17.44 -9.30
CA PRO A 76 -14.70 -16.37 -9.52
C PRO A 76 -14.92 -15.46 -8.30
N TYR A 77 -14.48 -15.84 -7.10
CA TYR A 77 -14.82 -15.13 -5.87
C TYR A 77 -13.72 -14.17 -5.43
N LEU A 78 -14.06 -12.89 -5.28
CA LEU A 78 -13.25 -11.90 -4.57
C LEU A 78 -13.76 -11.83 -3.12
N GLY A 79 -13.08 -12.52 -2.22
CA GLY A 79 -13.59 -12.71 -0.86
C GLY A 79 -14.79 -13.64 -0.85
N GLU A 80 -15.98 -13.10 -0.54
CA GLU A 80 -17.25 -13.82 -0.51
C GLU A 80 -18.09 -13.61 -1.78
N THR A 81 -17.78 -12.59 -2.60
CA THR A 81 -18.65 -12.18 -3.70
C THR A 81 -18.09 -12.63 -5.05
N LYS A 82 -18.98 -13.11 -5.91
CA LYS A 82 -18.67 -13.38 -7.32
C LYS A 82 -18.81 -12.13 -8.19
N ASP A 83 -19.79 -11.29 -7.86
CA ASP A 83 -20.01 -10.02 -8.54
C ASP A 83 -19.03 -8.99 -8.01
N ILE A 84 -18.25 -8.41 -8.93
CA ILE A 84 -17.29 -7.36 -8.61
C ILE A 84 -18.04 -6.03 -8.64
N PRO A 85 -18.00 -5.23 -7.56
CA PRO A 85 -18.79 -4.00 -7.47
C PRO A 85 -18.18 -2.89 -8.34
N ASP A 86 -19.04 -2.08 -8.94
CA ASP A 86 -18.64 -0.88 -9.70
C ASP A 86 -18.33 0.26 -8.72
N LEU A 87 -17.08 0.29 -8.24
CA LEU A 87 -16.58 1.23 -7.25
C LEU A 87 -15.24 1.84 -7.69
N PRO A 88 -14.89 3.05 -7.23
CA PRO A 88 -13.64 3.72 -7.58
C PRO A 88 -12.41 3.05 -6.99
N THR A 89 -11.24 3.43 -7.50
CA THR A 89 -9.95 3.07 -6.90
C THR A 89 -9.40 4.26 -6.11
N LEU A 90 -8.81 3.97 -4.95
CA LEU A 90 -8.04 4.93 -4.16
C LEU A 90 -6.57 4.51 -4.12
N VAL A 91 -5.67 5.42 -4.46
CA VAL A 91 -4.23 5.27 -4.33
C VAL A 91 -3.76 6.23 -3.23
N VAL A 92 -3.13 5.67 -2.21
CA VAL A 92 -2.61 6.36 -1.05
C VAL A 92 -1.09 6.38 -1.16
N VAL A 93 -0.49 7.57 -1.22
CA VAL A 93 0.94 7.76 -1.50
C VAL A 93 1.63 8.69 -0.49
N PRO A 94 2.96 8.60 -0.29
CA PRO A 94 3.70 9.55 0.54
C PRO A 94 3.48 11.00 0.12
N GLY A 95 3.40 11.88 1.11
CA GLY A 95 3.41 13.33 0.92
C GLY A 95 4.83 13.88 0.85
N SER A 96 5.68 13.42 -0.08
CA SER A 96 7.06 13.91 -0.20
C SER A 96 7.20 14.98 -1.30
N VAL A 97 7.36 16.25 -0.91
CA VAL A 97 7.51 17.47 -1.74
C VAL A 97 6.24 17.97 -2.43
N GLN A 98 5.30 18.48 -1.64
CA GLN A 98 4.28 19.42 -2.13
C GLN A 98 4.59 20.89 -1.75
N ALA A 99 5.86 21.19 -1.44
CA ALA A 99 6.28 22.53 -1.01
C ALA A 99 7.55 22.99 -1.75
N GLN A 100 7.46 23.03 -3.07
CA GLN A 100 8.24 23.82 -4.04
C GLN A 100 7.70 23.38 -5.41
N TRP A 101 7.62 24.25 -6.41
CA TRP A 101 7.18 23.95 -7.79
C TRP A 101 5.68 24.05 -8.16
N ALA A 102 4.82 24.69 -7.37
CA ALA A 102 3.51 25.17 -7.87
C ALA A 102 3.58 26.50 -8.64
N VAL A 103 4.77 27.10 -8.77
CA VAL A 103 4.95 28.48 -9.28
C VAL A 103 5.69 28.56 -10.63
N GLU A 104 6.28 27.48 -11.17
CA GLU A 104 7.29 27.66 -12.25
C GLU A 104 7.22 26.80 -13.51
N PHE A 105 6.12 26.11 -13.85
CA PHE A 105 6.07 25.46 -15.18
C PHE A 105 4.73 25.61 -15.91
N HIS A 106 4.72 26.59 -16.81
CA HIS A 106 4.04 26.47 -18.10
C HIS A 106 4.74 25.33 -18.87
N ILE A 107 4.11 24.16 -18.99
CA ILE A 107 4.66 23.06 -19.81
C ILE A 107 3.97 23.13 -21.19
N PRO A 108 4.70 23.44 -22.28
CA PRO A 108 4.18 23.32 -23.64
C PRO A 108 4.11 21.86 -24.07
N ASP A 109 3.14 21.52 -24.92
CA ASP A 109 2.96 20.21 -25.55
C ASP A 109 4.14 19.84 -26.47
N LEU A 110 5.20 19.25 -25.93
CA LEU A 110 6.27 18.60 -26.70
C LEU A 110 6.84 17.37 -25.96
N PRO A 111 7.37 16.36 -26.69
CA PRO A 111 7.81 15.10 -26.13
C PRO A 111 9.17 15.26 -25.44
N THR A 112 9.16 15.59 -24.15
CA THR A 112 10.36 15.78 -23.34
C THR A 112 10.49 14.69 -22.28
N LEU A 113 11.67 14.10 -22.17
CA LEU A 113 12.07 13.20 -21.08
C LEU A 113 12.03 13.97 -19.76
N VAL A 114 11.10 13.60 -18.88
CA VAL A 114 10.90 14.23 -17.59
C VAL A 114 11.68 13.45 -16.52
N VAL A 115 12.82 13.98 -16.10
CA VAL A 115 13.43 13.62 -14.81
C VAL A 115 12.94 14.64 -13.79
N VAL A 116 11.93 14.26 -12.99
CA VAL A 116 11.43 15.10 -11.90
C VAL A 116 11.56 14.32 -10.59
N PRO A 117 12.35 14.78 -9.61
CA PRO A 117 12.19 14.37 -8.23
C PRO A 117 11.12 15.28 -7.61
N GLY A 118 9.85 14.87 -7.66
CA GLY A 118 8.75 15.74 -7.20
C GLY A 118 7.50 14.94 -6.91
N SER A 119 7.26 14.66 -5.63
CA SER A 119 6.10 13.96 -5.07
C SER A 119 5.58 12.71 -5.77
N VAL A 120 5.57 11.61 -5.02
CA VAL A 120 4.98 10.33 -5.42
C VAL A 120 3.55 10.51 -5.97
N GLN A 121 2.78 11.50 -5.47
CA GLN A 121 1.45 11.84 -5.98
C GLN A 121 1.43 12.31 -7.45
N ALA A 122 2.32 13.22 -7.84
CA ALA A 122 2.41 13.69 -9.22
C ALA A 122 2.95 12.59 -10.14
N GLN A 123 3.95 11.84 -9.67
CA GLN A 123 4.50 10.69 -10.37
C GLN A 123 3.43 9.64 -10.71
N TRP A 124 2.61 9.24 -9.73
CA TRP A 124 1.52 8.30 -9.96
C TRP A 124 0.49 8.80 -10.97
N ALA A 125 0.13 10.08 -10.92
CA ALA A 125 -0.83 10.66 -11.87
C ALA A 125 -0.27 10.66 -13.31
N VAL A 126 1.02 10.96 -13.47
CA VAL A 126 1.71 10.93 -14.76
C VAL A 126 1.85 9.49 -15.27
N GLU A 127 2.38 8.58 -14.45
CA GLU A 127 2.56 7.17 -14.82
C GLU A 127 1.24 6.52 -15.21
N PHE A 128 0.15 6.79 -14.47
CA PHE A 128 -1.17 6.27 -14.81
C PHE A 128 -1.63 6.80 -16.17
N ARG A 129 -1.61 8.12 -16.39
CA ARG A 129 -2.04 8.74 -17.65
C ARG A 129 -1.20 8.31 -18.86
N GLN A 130 0.09 8.02 -18.66
CA GLN A 130 0.96 7.52 -19.72
C GLN A 130 0.74 6.03 -20.00
N SER A 131 0.31 5.26 -19.01
CA SER A 131 0.12 3.80 -19.12
C SER A 131 -1.27 3.40 -19.64
N VAL A 132 -2.23 4.31 -19.65
CA VAL A 132 -3.63 4.04 -20.00
C VAL A 132 -4.14 5.03 -21.03
N ASN A 133 -5.22 4.68 -21.75
CA ASN A 133 -5.93 5.66 -22.57
C ASN A 133 -6.49 6.77 -21.64
N PRO A 134 -6.04 8.03 -21.76
CA PRO A 134 -6.47 9.12 -20.89
C PRO A 134 -7.97 9.42 -20.99
N GLU A 135 -8.62 9.06 -22.10
CA GLU A 135 -10.05 9.23 -22.28
C GLU A 135 -10.86 8.12 -21.59
N ALA A 136 -10.24 6.98 -21.26
CA ALA A 136 -10.93 5.85 -20.65
C ALA A 136 -11.07 5.98 -19.12
N PHE A 137 -10.26 6.83 -18.49
CA PHE A 137 -10.18 6.96 -17.04
C PHE A 137 -10.22 8.43 -16.62
N GLU A 138 -10.69 8.69 -15.40
CA GLU A 138 -10.57 10.00 -14.78
C GLU A 138 -9.72 9.90 -13.52
N VAL A 139 -8.62 10.64 -13.49
CA VAL A 139 -7.64 10.60 -12.40
C VAL A 139 -7.71 11.91 -11.62
N PHE A 140 -8.10 11.80 -10.36
CA PHE A 140 -8.30 12.88 -9.43
C PHE A 140 -7.15 12.99 -8.44
N THR A 141 -6.63 14.20 -8.25
CA THR A 141 -5.71 14.51 -7.16
C THR A 141 -6.53 14.99 -5.97
N TYR A 142 -6.49 14.25 -4.85
CA TYR A 142 -7.22 14.64 -3.65
C TYR A 142 -6.48 15.76 -2.91
N GLY A 143 -7.22 16.81 -2.55
CA GLY A 143 -6.68 18.01 -1.93
C GLY A 143 -6.15 17.79 -0.52
N ASN A 144 -5.18 18.61 -0.11
CA ASN A 144 -4.57 18.56 1.22
C ASN A 144 -5.18 19.58 2.20
N THR A 145 -5.93 20.57 1.69
CA THR A 145 -6.62 21.57 2.52
C THR A 145 -8.07 21.17 2.76
N SER A 146 -8.66 21.61 3.87
CA SER A 146 -10.06 21.32 4.18
C SER A 146 -11.04 21.91 3.16
N GLU A 147 -10.71 23.06 2.55
CA GLU A 147 -11.51 23.68 1.49
C GLU A 147 -11.47 22.84 0.21
N SER A 148 -10.28 22.54 -0.32
CA SER A 148 -10.16 21.71 -1.54
C SER A 148 -10.81 20.33 -1.40
N ARG A 149 -10.79 19.73 -0.20
CA ARG A 149 -11.51 18.48 0.08
C ARG A 149 -13.02 18.65 0.10
N ARG A 150 -13.55 19.74 0.65
CA ARG A 150 -14.99 20.02 0.59
C ARG A 150 -15.45 20.24 -0.84
N ASP A 151 -14.70 21.02 -1.61
CA ASP A 151 -15.01 21.30 -3.03
C ASP A 151 -14.94 20.02 -3.86
N PHE A 152 -13.97 19.15 -3.57
CA PHE A 152 -13.84 17.84 -4.22
C PHE A 152 -15.12 17.00 -4.11
N TRP A 153 -15.71 16.97 -2.91
CA TRP A 153 -16.91 16.18 -2.59
C TRP A 153 -18.23 16.95 -2.75
N ALA A 154 -18.19 18.23 -3.15
CA ALA A 154 -19.40 19.01 -3.38
C ALA A 154 -20.28 18.34 -4.46
N PRO A 155 -21.62 18.57 -4.46
CA PRO A 155 -22.50 18.01 -5.49
C PRO A 155 -22.10 18.39 -6.93
N ASP A 156 -21.56 19.59 -7.09
CA ASP A 156 -20.99 20.16 -8.32
C ASP A 156 -19.46 20.03 -8.39
N GLY A 157 -18.86 19.30 -7.44
CA GLY A 157 -17.43 19.05 -7.35
C GLY A 157 -16.90 18.16 -8.48
N PRO A 158 -15.57 18.17 -8.70
CA PRO A 158 -14.93 17.40 -9.78
C PRO A 158 -15.28 15.91 -9.73
N TYR A 159 -15.38 15.31 -8.54
CA TYR A 159 -15.67 13.87 -8.42
C TYR A 159 -17.09 13.49 -8.88
N HIS A 160 -18.09 14.31 -8.55
CA HIS A 160 -19.49 14.04 -8.87
C HIS A 160 -19.86 14.44 -10.31
N ARG A 161 -19.18 15.43 -10.90
CA ARG A 161 -19.38 15.86 -12.29
C ARG A 161 -18.88 14.84 -13.32
N SER A 162 -17.99 13.93 -12.93
CA SER A 162 -17.48 12.87 -13.80
C SER A 162 -18.61 12.05 -14.43
N SER A 163 -18.60 11.91 -15.75
CA SER A 163 -19.49 11.02 -16.50
C SER A 163 -18.98 9.57 -16.57
N LYS A 164 -17.77 9.30 -16.07
CA LYS A 164 -17.18 7.96 -16.09
C LYS A 164 -17.87 7.05 -15.09
N TYR A 165 -17.87 5.73 -15.36
CA TYR A 165 -18.31 4.77 -14.35
C TYR A 165 -17.43 4.85 -13.11
N PRO A 166 -17.96 4.59 -11.90
CA PRO A 166 -17.17 4.59 -10.67
C PRO A 166 -15.85 3.82 -10.78
N CYS A 167 -15.85 2.60 -11.34
CA CYS A 167 -14.62 1.80 -11.54
C CYS A 167 -13.55 2.47 -12.42
N GLN A 168 -13.93 3.45 -13.25
CA GLN A 168 -13.00 4.20 -14.09
C GLN A 168 -12.49 5.49 -13.43
N ARG A 169 -12.91 5.77 -12.19
CA ARG A 169 -12.48 6.93 -11.40
C ARG A 169 -11.36 6.50 -10.45
N ILE A 170 -10.22 7.18 -10.54
CA ILE A 170 -9.05 6.95 -9.70
C ILE A 170 -8.81 8.17 -8.82
N ILE A 171 -8.79 7.99 -7.52
CA ILE A 171 -8.47 9.05 -6.55
C ILE A 171 -7.05 8.82 -6.05
N ILE A 172 -6.18 9.83 -6.14
CA ILE A 172 -4.83 9.78 -5.60
C ILE A 172 -4.76 10.73 -4.40
N ALA A 173 -4.62 10.17 -3.21
CA ALA A 173 -4.56 10.89 -1.94
C ALA A 173 -3.21 10.68 -1.24
N THR A 174 -2.81 11.66 -0.43
CA THR A 174 -1.58 11.57 0.37
C THR A 174 -1.82 10.82 1.69
N HIS A 175 -0.75 10.28 2.28
CA HIS A 175 -0.77 9.69 3.63
C HIS A 175 -1.31 10.67 4.68
N SER A 176 -0.98 11.95 4.54
CA SER A 176 -1.42 13.01 5.45
C SER A 176 -2.92 13.29 5.31
N SER A 177 -3.45 13.38 4.08
CA SER A 177 -4.89 13.58 3.85
C SER A 177 -5.72 12.42 4.40
N LEU A 178 -5.27 11.17 4.21
CA LEU A 178 -5.93 10.00 4.80
C LEU A 178 -5.99 10.10 6.34
N SER A 179 -4.87 10.47 6.96
CA SER A 179 -4.76 10.58 8.41
C SER A 179 -5.58 11.75 8.97
N HIS A 180 -5.64 12.86 8.23
CA HIS A 180 -6.45 14.03 8.59
C HIS A 180 -7.95 13.69 8.54
N ASP A 181 -8.41 13.12 7.43
CA ASP A 181 -9.80 12.68 7.28
C ASP A 181 -10.20 11.67 8.36
N PHE A 182 -9.28 10.77 8.73
CA PHE A 182 -9.51 9.86 9.84
C PHE A 182 -9.72 10.61 11.16
N GLY A 183 -8.89 11.61 11.46
CA GLY A 183 -8.97 12.40 12.69
C GLY A 183 -10.26 13.21 12.83
N LEU A 184 -10.91 13.57 11.72
CA LEU A 184 -12.24 14.22 11.74
C LEU A 184 -13.37 13.26 12.15
N LEU A 185 -13.17 11.96 11.93
CA LEU A 185 -14.23 10.96 12.04
C LEU A 185 -14.06 10.03 13.23
N TYR A 186 -12.82 9.77 13.60
CA TYR A 186 -12.48 8.70 14.50
C TYR A 186 -11.44 9.14 15.54
N ALA A 187 -11.59 8.62 16.75
CA ALA A 187 -10.53 8.59 17.75
C ALA A 187 -9.90 7.19 17.77
N SER A 188 -8.60 7.14 18.01
CA SER A 188 -7.92 5.89 18.38
C SER A 188 -8.49 5.37 19.71
N SER A 189 -8.69 4.06 19.80
CA SER A 189 -9.20 3.47 21.04
C SER A 189 -8.16 3.60 22.18
N PRO A 190 -8.56 4.04 23.38
CA PRO A 190 -7.71 3.93 24.56
C PRO A 190 -7.48 2.45 24.87
N LYS A 191 -6.34 2.16 25.52
CA LYS A 191 -5.74 0.84 25.78
C LYS A 191 -6.72 -0.35 25.84
N PRO A 192 -6.34 -1.52 25.28
CA PRO A 192 -7.19 -2.72 25.31
C PRO A 192 -7.52 -3.09 26.77
N SER A 193 -8.81 -3.14 27.12
CA SER A 193 -9.26 -3.70 28.40
C SER A 193 -9.20 -5.23 28.33
N GLU A 194 -8.83 -5.87 29.43
CA GLU A 194 -8.59 -7.32 29.54
C GLU A 194 -9.84 -8.18 29.32
N HIS A 195 -11.03 -7.57 29.27
CA HIS A 195 -12.32 -8.25 29.17
C HIS A 195 -13.13 -7.74 27.97
N GLY A 196 -12.81 -8.21 26.76
CA GLY A 196 -13.57 -7.88 25.54
C GLY A 196 -13.37 -6.45 25.01
N GLY A 197 -12.27 -5.80 25.38
CA GLY A 197 -11.95 -4.44 24.94
C GLY A 197 -11.64 -4.32 23.45
N ARG A 198 -11.89 -3.12 22.90
CA ARG A 198 -11.47 -2.72 21.56
C ARG A 198 -9.96 -2.89 21.37
N LEU A 199 -9.56 -3.41 20.23
CA LEU A 199 -8.17 -3.61 19.86
C LEU A 199 -7.50 -2.25 19.54
N PRO A 200 -6.15 -2.15 19.60
CA PRO A 200 -5.44 -0.89 19.36
C PRO A 200 -5.69 -0.27 17.97
N TRP A 201 -6.10 -1.09 17.00
CA TRP A 201 -6.43 -0.71 15.63
C TRP A 201 -7.95 -0.62 15.38
N ASP A 202 -8.77 -0.61 16.43
CA ASP A 202 -10.19 -0.30 16.32
C ASP A 202 -10.42 1.20 16.40
N ALA A 203 -11.20 1.71 15.45
CA ALA A 203 -11.55 3.11 15.35
C ALA A 203 -12.87 3.39 16.09
N ARG A 204 -12.89 4.40 16.95
CA ARG A 204 -14.10 4.88 17.62
C ARG A 204 -14.65 6.09 16.87
N ARG A 205 -15.89 6.02 16.36
CA ARG A 205 -16.56 7.19 15.77
C ARG A 205 -16.64 8.36 16.76
N LEU A 206 -16.35 9.56 16.29
CA LEU A 206 -16.51 10.81 17.01
C LEU A 206 -17.97 11.30 16.95
N PRO A 207 -18.43 12.13 17.91
CA PRO A 207 -19.79 12.67 17.89
C PRO A 207 -20.19 13.36 16.57
N GLY A 208 -19.26 14.09 15.93
CA GLY A 208 -19.46 14.78 14.64
C GLY A 208 -19.30 13.90 13.40
N PHE A 209 -19.29 12.56 13.53
CA PHE A 209 -19.03 11.66 12.41
C PHE A 209 -19.96 11.90 11.21
N LYS A 210 -21.27 12.07 11.46
CA LYS A 210 -22.26 12.24 10.39
C LYS A 210 -22.07 13.53 9.61
N ASP A 211 -21.58 14.58 10.27
CA ASP A 211 -21.41 15.91 9.68
C ASP A 211 -20.17 15.96 8.78
N HIS A 212 -19.13 15.22 9.15
CA HIS A 212 -17.85 15.23 8.44
C HIS A 212 -17.70 14.11 7.41
N VAL A 213 -18.34 12.95 7.59
CA VAL A 213 -18.05 11.77 6.76
C VAL A 213 -18.23 12.03 5.26
N ARG A 214 -19.23 12.83 4.89
CA ARG A 214 -19.58 13.15 3.50
C ARG A 214 -18.49 13.94 2.76
N THR A 215 -17.57 14.59 3.47
CA THR A 215 -16.50 15.41 2.89
C THR A 215 -15.12 14.76 3.02
N THR A 216 -15.09 13.45 3.26
CA THR A 216 -13.84 12.69 3.47
C THR A 216 -13.75 11.49 2.54
N LEU A 217 -12.55 10.91 2.45
CA LEU A 217 -12.30 9.63 1.78
C LEU A 217 -13.15 8.46 2.35
N TYR A 218 -13.69 8.59 3.57
CA TYR A 218 -14.47 7.53 4.22
C TYR A 218 -15.97 7.56 3.88
N SER A 219 -16.40 8.48 3.00
CA SER A 219 -17.79 8.64 2.54
C SER A 219 -18.31 7.47 1.70
N GLN A 220 -17.41 6.66 1.14
CA GLN A 220 -17.71 5.63 0.15
C GLN A 220 -16.86 4.38 0.31
N SER A 221 -17.20 3.34 -0.47
CA SER A 221 -16.38 2.14 -0.62
C SER A 221 -15.58 2.16 -1.92
N TYR A 222 -14.55 1.33 -1.99
CA TYR A 222 -13.59 1.28 -3.08
C TYR A 222 -13.53 -0.13 -3.67
N LEU A 223 -13.32 -0.20 -4.98
CA LEU A 223 -12.99 -1.46 -5.64
C LEU A 223 -11.59 -1.90 -5.19
N THR A 224 -10.62 -0.98 -5.29
CA THR A 224 -9.24 -1.23 -4.88
C THR A 224 -8.73 -0.07 -4.04
N VAL A 225 -8.02 -0.39 -2.96
CA VAL A 225 -7.17 0.57 -2.25
C VAL A 225 -5.71 0.13 -2.40
N VAL A 226 -4.89 1.01 -2.95
CA VAL A 226 -3.43 0.85 -3.06
C VAL A 226 -2.78 1.74 -2.02
N VAL A 227 -1.90 1.17 -1.18
CA VAL A 227 -1.08 1.91 -0.22
C VAL A 227 0.36 1.76 -0.64
N ASP A 228 0.93 2.83 -1.20
CA ASP A 228 2.34 2.91 -1.54
C ASP A 228 3.17 3.29 -0.31
N GLU A 229 4.44 2.89 -0.29
CA GLU A 229 5.34 3.03 0.85
C GLU A 229 4.70 2.70 2.21
N ALA A 230 4.03 1.53 2.25
CA ALA A 230 3.27 1.06 3.40
C ALA A 230 4.08 0.97 4.70
N HIS A 231 5.41 0.97 4.62
CA HIS A 231 6.30 1.00 5.78
C HIS A 231 6.05 2.21 6.70
N GLU A 232 5.50 3.32 6.20
CA GLU A 232 5.09 4.46 7.02
C GLU A 232 3.92 4.15 7.98
N PHE A 233 3.15 3.11 7.69
CA PHE A 233 1.98 2.67 8.46
C PHE A 233 2.29 1.49 9.39
N ARG A 234 3.56 1.13 9.61
CA ARG A 234 3.94 -0.03 10.45
C ARG A 234 3.66 0.17 11.94
N ASN A 235 3.73 1.41 12.42
CA ASN A 235 3.60 1.72 13.84
C ASN A 235 2.13 1.80 14.26
N PRO A 236 1.70 1.07 15.30
CA PRO A 236 0.36 1.22 15.86
C PRO A 236 0.09 2.67 16.28
N GLY A 237 -1.07 3.21 15.89
CA GLY A 237 -1.43 4.59 16.13
C GLY A 237 -2.37 5.11 15.06
N VAL A 238 -2.59 6.43 15.04
CA VAL A 238 -3.58 7.08 14.16
C VAL A 238 -3.35 6.74 12.69
N LYS A 239 -2.11 6.83 12.19
CA LYS A 239 -1.78 6.50 10.79
C LYS A 239 -2.16 5.05 10.44
N HIS A 240 -1.70 4.09 11.24
CA HIS A 240 -1.99 2.68 11.00
C HIS A 240 -3.50 2.38 11.07
N THR A 241 -4.19 2.93 12.07
CA THR A 241 -5.63 2.74 12.23
C THR A 241 -6.41 3.39 11.09
N ALA A 242 -5.97 4.54 10.58
CA ALA A 242 -6.52 5.17 9.38
C ALA A 242 -6.40 4.27 8.15
N ALA A 243 -5.20 3.71 7.91
CA ALA A 243 -4.97 2.76 6.83
C ALA A 243 -5.85 1.51 6.97
N VAL A 244 -5.91 0.90 8.15
CA VAL A 244 -6.79 -0.26 8.40
C VAL A 244 -8.27 0.09 8.17
N ALA A 245 -8.72 1.27 8.61
CA ALA A 245 -10.10 1.69 8.45
C ALA A 245 -10.50 1.90 6.98
N ILE A 246 -9.66 2.56 6.17
CA ILE A 246 -9.96 2.77 4.74
C ILE A 246 -9.86 1.46 3.96
N LEU A 247 -8.92 0.57 4.32
CA LEU A 247 -8.80 -0.75 3.70
C LEU A 247 -10.02 -1.64 3.99
N LYS A 248 -10.69 -1.48 5.15
CA LYS A 248 -11.98 -2.14 5.41
C LYS A 248 -13.10 -1.72 4.46
N GLN A 249 -12.99 -0.55 3.82
CA GLN A 249 -13.94 -0.06 2.80
C GLN A 249 -13.57 -0.49 1.38
N SER A 250 -12.62 -1.41 1.21
CA SER A 250 -12.14 -1.86 -0.11
C SER A 250 -12.44 -3.33 -0.39
N SER A 251 -12.72 -3.64 -1.67
CA SER A 251 -12.92 -5.02 -2.12
C SER A 251 -11.59 -5.75 -2.31
N ALA A 252 -10.59 -5.07 -2.89
CA ALA A 252 -9.22 -5.54 -3.05
C ALA A 252 -8.20 -4.54 -2.48
N ARG A 253 -7.04 -5.05 -2.02
CA ARG A 253 -6.01 -4.24 -1.35
C ARG A 253 -4.62 -4.53 -1.91
N LEU A 254 -3.87 -3.49 -2.25
CA LEU A 254 -2.44 -3.63 -2.59
C LEU A 254 -1.61 -2.82 -1.60
N ILE A 255 -0.76 -3.51 -0.84
CA ILE A 255 0.12 -2.92 0.16
C ILE A 255 1.52 -2.99 -0.41
N MET A 256 2.14 -1.86 -0.73
CA MET A 256 3.42 -1.83 -1.45
C MET A 256 4.50 -1.17 -0.60
N THR A 257 5.68 -1.78 -0.56
CA THR A 257 6.86 -1.21 0.10
C THR A 257 8.09 -1.98 -0.32
N ALA A 258 9.24 -1.31 -0.52
CA ALA A 258 10.50 -2.04 -0.70
C ALA A 258 11.03 -2.67 0.59
N THR A 259 10.53 -2.20 1.75
CA THR A 259 11.07 -2.49 3.09
C THR A 259 9.93 -2.83 4.05
N PRO A 260 9.36 -4.05 3.98
CA PRO A 260 8.23 -4.46 4.84
C PRO A 260 8.61 -4.62 6.31
N LEU A 261 9.90 -4.76 6.62
CA LEU A 261 10.47 -4.89 7.96
C LEU A 261 11.56 -3.83 8.14
N GLN A 262 11.39 -2.90 9.08
CA GLN A 262 12.36 -1.81 9.34
C GLN A 262 12.78 -1.76 10.80
N THR A 263 11.79 -1.76 11.71
CA THR A 263 11.99 -1.50 13.13
C THR A 263 11.96 -2.76 13.98
N GLY A 264 11.29 -3.81 13.53
CA GLY A 264 11.30 -5.11 14.22
C GLY A 264 10.11 -5.99 13.86
N THR A 265 10.00 -7.15 14.51
CA THR A 265 9.04 -8.22 14.17
C THR A 265 7.56 -7.83 14.29
N ARG A 266 7.24 -6.69 14.93
CA ARG A 266 5.88 -6.12 15.00
C ARG A 266 5.43 -5.49 13.70
N ASP A 267 6.37 -5.08 12.84
CA ASP A 267 6.05 -4.55 11.51
C ASP A 267 5.36 -5.61 10.67
N ILE A 268 5.75 -6.89 10.83
CA ILE A 268 5.12 -8.03 10.17
C ILE A 268 3.64 -8.09 10.54
N SER A 269 3.30 -8.02 11.83
CA SER A 269 1.92 -8.03 12.29
C SER A 269 1.14 -6.81 11.79
N ALA A 270 1.81 -5.66 11.66
CA ALA A 270 1.19 -4.46 11.09
C ALA A 270 0.90 -4.61 9.59
N MET A 271 1.85 -5.12 8.81
CA MET A 271 1.63 -5.41 7.39
C MET A 271 0.51 -6.45 7.21
N GLY A 272 0.48 -7.48 8.05
CA GLY A 272 -0.57 -8.50 8.01
C GLY A 272 -1.98 -7.92 8.23
N ARG A 273 -2.11 -6.93 9.13
CA ARG A 273 -3.37 -6.18 9.32
C ARG A 273 -3.77 -5.38 8.08
N LEU A 274 -2.83 -4.72 7.41
CA LEU A 274 -3.08 -3.97 6.18
C LEU A 274 -3.50 -4.90 5.03
N VAL A 275 -2.76 -5.99 4.82
CA VAL A 275 -3.08 -7.05 3.84
C VAL A 275 -4.46 -7.64 4.11
N GLY A 276 -4.87 -7.71 5.38
CA GLY A 276 -6.18 -8.20 5.77
C GLY A 276 -6.18 -9.65 6.24
N VAL A 277 -5.03 -10.20 6.59
CA VAL A 277 -4.87 -11.54 7.19
C VAL A 277 -5.70 -11.63 8.49
N PRO A 278 -6.60 -12.62 8.65
CA PRO A 278 -7.49 -12.72 9.80
C PRO A 278 -6.77 -12.79 11.15
N TYR A 279 -5.74 -13.65 11.26
CA TYR A 279 -4.98 -13.86 12.50
C TYR A 279 -4.47 -12.55 13.12
N PHE A 280 -3.87 -11.66 12.33
CA PHE A 280 -3.27 -10.42 12.85
C PHE A 280 -4.31 -9.37 13.30
N LYS A 281 -5.60 -9.62 13.10
CA LYS A 281 -6.70 -8.78 13.59
C LYS A 281 -7.25 -9.27 14.94
N THR A 282 -6.71 -10.33 15.52
CA THR A 282 -7.21 -10.94 16.76
C THR A 282 -6.52 -10.39 18.01
N ALA A 283 -7.17 -10.55 19.16
CA ALA A 283 -6.55 -10.29 20.46
C ALA A 283 -5.40 -11.25 20.76
N GLU A 284 -5.49 -12.50 20.28
CA GLU A 284 -4.44 -13.51 20.40
C GLU A 284 -3.13 -13.03 19.77
N ALA A 285 -3.18 -12.59 18.51
CA ALA A 285 -2.00 -12.06 17.81
C ALA A 285 -1.38 -10.86 18.54
N LEU A 286 -2.20 -10.02 19.19
CA LEU A 286 -1.70 -8.91 20.01
C LEU A 286 -0.96 -9.39 21.26
N GLN A 287 -1.45 -10.45 21.92
CA GLN A 287 -0.78 -11.01 23.09
C GLN A 287 0.53 -11.71 22.70
N VAL A 288 0.54 -12.44 21.59
CA VAL A 288 1.76 -13.02 21.03
C VAL A 288 2.78 -11.92 20.69
N ASP A 289 2.38 -10.84 20.04
CA ASP A 289 3.27 -9.70 19.75
C ASP A 289 3.88 -9.07 21.02
N LYS A 290 3.14 -9.04 22.14
CA LYS A 290 3.65 -8.55 23.43
C LYS A 290 4.66 -9.52 24.05
N ALA A 291 4.37 -10.83 23.99
CA ALA A 291 5.27 -11.87 24.48
C ALA A 291 6.59 -11.89 23.67
N ASP A 292 6.47 -11.87 22.33
CA ASP A 292 7.60 -11.75 21.39
C ASP A 292 8.49 -10.55 21.75
N LEU A 293 7.89 -9.39 22.00
CA LEU A 293 8.63 -8.17 22.35
C LEU A 293 9.32 -8.28 23.72
N ALA A 294 8.69 -8.94 24.69
CA ALA A 294 9.30 -9.19 25.99
C ALA A 294 10.50 -10.14 25.87
N GLU A 295 10.41 -11.16 25.01
CA GLU A 295 11.51 -12.07 24.73
C GLU A 295 12.68 -11.37 24.03
N ILE A 296 12.40 -10.56 22.99
CA ILE A 296 13.43 -9.77 22.30
C ILE A 296 14.13 -8.83 23.28
N LYS A 297 13.39 -8.14 24.16
CA LYS A 297 13.98 -7.26 25.18
C LYS A 297 14.82 -8.03 26.20
N LYS A 298 14.45 -9.27 26.54
CA LYS A 298 15.24 -10.12 27.43
C LYS A 298 16.56 -10.51 26.76
N ALA A 299 16.54 -10.91 25.49
CA ALA A 299 17.73 -11.22 24.70
C ALA A 299 18.63 -9.98 24.49
N GLN A 300 18.04 -8.80 24.35
CA GLN A 300 18.79 -7.55 24.26
C GLN A 300 19.51 -7.22 25.57
N ARG A 301 18.92 -7.50 26.73
CA ARG A 301 19.56 -7.25 28.05
C ARG A 301 20.74 -8.19 28.35
N SER A 302 20.81 -9.35 27.71
CA SER A 302 21.98 -10.23 27.81
C SER A 302 23.16 -9.74 26.96
N LEU A 303 22.94 -8.76 26.07
CA LEU A 303 24.02 -8.10 25.35
C LEU A 303 24.68 -7.08 26.28
N GLY A 304 26.01 -7.06 26.31
CA GLY A 304 26.76 -6.04 27.05
C GLY A 304 26.56 -4.62 26.49
N PRO A 305 26.89 -3.57 27.25
CA PRO A 305 26.74 -2.18 26.81
C PRO A 305 27.57 -1.84 25.57
N ASP A 306 28.68 -2.55 25.34
CA ASP A 306 29.60 -2.38 24.20
C ASP A 306 29.30 -3.33 23.03
N HIS A 307 28.13 -3.97 22.99
CA HIS A 307 27.77 -4.88 21.91
C HIS A 307 27.63 -4.12 20.58
N ASP A 308 28.43 -4.52 19.60
CA ASP A 308 28.28 -4.04 18.22
C ASP A 308 27.22 -4.88 17.48
N PRO A 309 26.04 -4.32 17.18
CA PRO A 309 24.99 -5.02 16.44
C PRO A 309 25.36 -5.29 14.98
N LEU A 310 26.48 -4.75 14.47
CA LEU A 310 27.00 -5.05 13.13
C LEU A 310 28.08 -6.14 13.14
N SER A 311 28.52 -6.59 14.31
CA SER A 311 29.45 -7.70 14.41
C SER A 311 28.84 -8.99 13.84
N SER A 312 29.69 -9.81 13.23
CA SER A 312 29.33 -11.11 12.61
C SER A 312 29.14 -12.25 13.63
N GLY A 313 29.17 -11.94 14.93
CA GLY A 313 28.99 -12.91 16.01
C GLY A 313 27.53 -13.34 16.22
N ASP A 314 27.35 -14.36 17.06
CA ASP A 314 26.05 -14.83 17.51
C ASP A 314 25.35 -13.77 18.38
N ASP A 315 24.51 -12.97 17.74
CA ASP A 315 23.65 -11.99 18.40
C ASP A 315 22.32 -12.65 18.83
N PRO A 316 22.10 -12.88 20.14
CA PRO A 316 20.88 -13.54 20.63
C PRO A 316 19.61 -12.77 20.28
N GLN A 317 19.67 -11.43 20.20
CA GLN A 317 18.53 -10.60 19.80
C GLN A 317 18.18 -10.86 18.33
N LYS A 318 19.18 -10.95 17.44
CA LYS A 318 18.95 -11.30 16.02
C LYS A 318 18.39 -12.71 15.86
N GLN A 319 18.92 -13.69 16.59
CA GLN A 319 18.45 -15.08 16.54
C GLN A 319 16.97 -15.18 16.96
N VAL A 320 16.60 -14.58 18.09
CA VAL A 320 15.22 -14.53 18.59
C VAL A 320 14.31 -13.81 17.59
N SER A 321 14.74 -12.66 17.07
CA SER A 321 13.98 -11.88 16.09
C SER A 321 13.75 -12.66 14.79
N SER A 322 14.78 -13.38 14.32
CA SER A 322 14.70 -14.23 13.12
C SER A 322 13.72 -15.39 13.32
N ARG A 323 13.81 -16.09 14.45
CA ARG A 323 12.89 -17.18 14.80
C ARG A 323 11.43 -16.71 14.82
N ILE A 324 11.16 -15.58 15.48
CA ILE A 324 9.83 -14.97 15.54
C ILE A 324 9.34 -14.59 14.13
N ALA A 325 10.19 -13.93 13.33
CA ALA A 325 9.85 -13.54 11.96
C ALA A 325 9.55 -14.76 11.07
N GLN A 326 10.33 -15.83 11.18
CA GLN A 326 10.10 -17.09 10.47
C GLN A 326 8.77 -17.72 10.85
N GLY A 327 8.43 -17.74 12.15
CA GLY A 327 7.14 -18.27 12.63
C GLY A 327 5.91 -17.53 12.08
N LYS A 328 6.06 -16.26 11.69
CA LYS A 328 4.98 -15.46 11.09
C LYS A 328 4.82 -15.64 9.58
N ARG A 329 5.79 -16.27 8.89
CA ARG A 329 5.77 -16.41 7.41
C ARG A 329 4.53 -17.14 6.89
N LYS A 330 4.09 -18.19 7.60
CA LYS A 330 2.91 -19.00 7.23
C LYS A 330 1.64 -18.17 7.01
N TYR A 331 1.50 -17.04 7.70
CA TYR A 331 0.32 -16.18 7.58
C TYR A 331 0.30 -15.33 6.30
N PHE A 332 1.41 -15.26 5.57
CA PHE A 332 1.54 -14.52 4.32
C PHE A 332 1.63 -15.44 3.09
N GLU A 333 1.47 -16.75 3.26
CA GLU A 333 1.48 -17.69 2.14
C GLU A 333 0.44 -17.28 1.09
N GLY A 334 0.86 -17.15 -0.17
CA GLY A 334 0.02 -16.63 -1.26
C GLY A 334 -0.21 -15.11 -1.25
N HIS A 335 0.08 -14.39 -0.15
CA HIS A 335 -0.24 -12.97 0.03
C HIS A 335 0.96 -12.04 0.16
N ILE A 336 2.16 -12.52 -0.17
CA ILE A 336 3.37 -11.71 -0.28
C ILE A 336 4.08 -12.00 -1.61
N LEU A 337 4.50 -10.93 -2.29
CA LEU A 337 5.33 -10.97 -3.47
C LEU A 337 6.64 -10.24 -3.15
N ARG A 338 7.76 -10.95 -3.18
CA ARG A 338 9.07 -10.38 -2.91
C ARG A 338 10.06 -10.89 -3.95
N ARG A 339 10.57 -9.96 -4.76
CA ARG A 339 11.73 -10.13 -5.62
C ARG A 339 12.79 -9.11 -5.26
N THR A 340 14.02 -9.51 -5.52
CA THR A 340 15.25 -8.75 -5.33
C THR A 340 15.94 -8.52 -6.66
N LEU A 341 16.98 -7.69 -6.67
CA LEU A 341 17.84 -7.47 -7.84
C LEU A 341 18.53 -8.77 -8.30
N ASP A 342 18.77 -9.70 -7.39
CA ASP A 342 19.33 -11.02 -7.69
C ASP A 342 18.28 -12.06 -8.10
N SER A 343 16.99 -11.69 -8.12
CA SER A 343 15.96 -12.58 -8.63
C SER A 343 16.16 -12.83 -10.11
N VAL A 344 15.79 -14.04 -10.53
CA VAL A 344 15.93 -14.50 -11.91
C VAL A 344 14.57 -14.86 -12.51
N ASP A 345 14.48 -14.84 -13.83
CA ASP A 345 13.34 -15.32 -14.58
C ASP A 345 13.35 -16.86 -14.71
N ASN A 346 12.39 -17.38 -15.47
CA ASN A 346 12.28 -18.81 -15.79
C ASN A 346 13.47 -19.37 -16.58
N GLU A 347 14.29 -18.51 -17.19
CA GLU A 347 15.50 -18.87 -17.94
C GLU A 347 16.77 -18.68 -17.10
N LYS A 348 16.63 -18.40 -15.79
CA LYS A 348 17.71 -18.10 -14.84
C LYS A 348 18.49 -16.81 -15.17
N LYS A 349 17.92 -15.91 -15.96
CA LYS A 349 18.50 -14.59 -16.23
C LYS A 349 18.01 -13.58 -15.19
N ARG A 350 18.89 -12.67 -14.77
CA ARG A 350 18.53 -11.60 -13.83
C ARG A 350 17.35 -10.77 -14.36
N LEU A 351 16.40 -10.45 -13.48
CA LEU A 351 15.21 -9.68 -13.84
C LEU A 351 15.55 -8.25 -14.28
N ILE A 352 16.59 -7.67 -13.68
CA ILE A 352 17.12 -6.36 -14.05
C ILE A 352 18.63 -6.50 -14.23
N ASP A 353 19.13 -6.02 -15.36
CA ASP A 353 20.56 -5.92 -15.61
C ASP A 353 21.07 -4.59 -15.06
N ILE A 354 21.62 -4.62 -13.85
CA ILE A 354 22.16 -3.44 -13.17
C ILE A 354 23.68 -3.55 -13.18
N PRO A 355 24.41 -2.48 -13.55
CA PRO A 355 25.86 -2.48 -13.47
C PRO A 355 26.33 -2.77 -12.01
N PRO A 356 27.54 -3.30 -11.83
CA PRO A 356 28.09 -3.61 -10.51
C PRO A 356 28.01 -2.40 -9.57
N TYR A 357 27.61 -2.65 -8.31
CA TYR A 357 27.57 -1.63 -7.28
C TYR A 357 28.95 -0.99 -7.08
N LYS A 358 29.00 0.35 -7.07
CA LYS A 358 30.21 1.13 -6.86
C LYS A 358 30.01 2.09 -5.69
N THR A 359 30.68 1.84 -4.57
CA THR A 359 30.76 2.82 -3.48
C THR A 359 31.75 3.92 -3.87
N ILE A 360 31.30 5.17 -3.81
CA ILE A 360 32.19 6.34 -3.93
C ILE A 360 32.12 7.07 -2.59
N VAL A 361 33.21 7.01 -1.83
CA VAL A 361 33.35 7.75 -0.56
C VAL A 361 33.91 9.12 -0.88
N VAL A 362 33.14 10.18 -0.58
CA VAL A 362 33.55 11.57 -0.78
C VAL A 362 33.82 12.19 0.59
N PRO A 363 35.09 12.36 0.99
CA PRO A 363 35.41 13.06 2.24
C PRO A 363 35.08 14.54 2.08
N LEU A 364 34.40 15.11 3.08
CA LEU A 364 34.11 16.54 3.15
C LEU A 364 35.02 17.18 4.19
N LYS A 365 35.51 18.40 3.88
CA LYS A 365 36.25 19.22 4.84
C LYS A 365 35.28 20.20 5.49
N LEU A 366 35.12 20.09 6.81
CA LEU A 366 34.34 21.05 7.59
C LEU A 366 34.99 22.44 7.53
N LEU A 367 34.17 23.48 7.55
CA LEU A 367 34.64 24.86 7.70
C LEU A 367 35.06 25.10 9.16
N GLU A 368 35.97 26.06 9.39
CA GLU A 368 36.44 26.40 10.76
C GLU A 368 35.31 26.74 11.74
N LYS A 369 34.18 27.28 11.23
CA LYS A 369 32.99 27.59 12.04
C LYS A 369 32.14 26.36 12.43
N GLU A 370 32.47 25.18 11.88
CA GLU A 370 31.76 23.91 12.06
C GLU A 370 32.58 22.90 12.89
N THR A 371 33.84 23.22 13.19
CA THR A 371 34.72 22.57 14.18
C THR A 371 34.59 23.27 15.53
#